data_AF-A0A238H7L1-F1
#
_entry.id   AF-A0A238H7L1-F1
#
_cell.length_a   1.000
_cell.length_b   1.000
_cell.length_c   1.000
_cell.angle_alpha   90.00
_cell.angle_beta   90.00
_cell.angle_gamma   90.00
#
_symmetry.space_group_name_H-M   'P 1'
#
loop_
_entity.id
_entity.type
_entity.pdbx_description
1 polymer ?
#
loop_
_entity_poly.entity_id
_entity_poly.type
_entity_poly.pdbx_seq_one_letter_code
_entity_poly.pdbx_strand_id
1 'polypeptide(L)'
;MSRFLHFWNRRAHYRHCFCDERGILTLAGERVLADLAVFCRADRSTVITSPLQRTVDPFATMVAEGRREVFVRILQILGMSDAQLNSLKNEADE
;
A
#
# COMPACT_ATOMS: atom_id res chain seq x y z
N MET A 1 -19.81 13.92 5.38
CA MET A 1 -19.75 12.46 5.21
C MET A 1 -18.80 11.93 6.26
N SER A 2 -19.23 11.05 7.17
CA SER A 2 -18.40 10.59 8.31
C SER A 2 -17.08 9.96 7.81
N ARG A 3 -15.94 10.26 8.48
CA ARG A 3 -14.63 9.65 8.18
C ARG A 3 -14.73 8.13 8.13
N PHE A 4 -15.54 7.55 9.00
CA PHE A 4 -15.84 6.12 9.05
C PHE A 4 -16.33 5.56 7.71
N LEU A 5 -17.34 6.18 7.09
CA LEU A 5 -17.87 5.75 5.79
C LEU A 5 -16.78 5.80 4.71
N HIS A 6 -15.89 6.78 4.79
CA HIS A 6 -14.78 6.96 3.86
C HIS A 6 -13.71 5.85 4.02
N PHE A 7 -13.40 5.41 5.24
CA PHE A 7 -12.45 4.30 5.49
C PHE A 7 -13.04 2.92 5.16
N TRP A 8 -14.29 2.67 5.58
CA TRP A 8 -14.97 1.40 5.31
C TRP A 8 -15.13 1.15 3.81
N ASN A 9 -15.60 2.18 3.07
CA ASN A 9 -15.70 2.11 1.62
C ASN A 9 -14.33 1.90 0.98
N ARG A 10 -13.25 2.49 1.52
CA ARG A 10 -11.91 2.33 0.97
C ARG A 10 -11.38 0.89 1.05
N ARG A 11 -11.50 0.19 2.18
CA ARG A 11 -11.11 -1.24 2.24
C ARG A 11 -11.95 -2.06 1.27
N ALA A 12 -13.26 -1.82 1.22
CA ALA A 12 -14.15 -2.54 0.31
C ALA A 12 -13.74 -2.32 -1.16
N HIS A 13 -13.42 -1.10 -1.57
CA HIS A 13 -12.94 -0.81 -2.93
C HIS A 13 -11.62 -1.52 -3.25
N TYR A 14 -10.66 -1.53 -2.32
CA TYR A 14 -9.38 -2.21 -2.56
C TYR A 14 -9.58 -3.73 -2.66
N ARG A 15 -10.37 -4.33 -1.77
CA ARG A 15 -10.69 -5.76 -1.87
C ARG A 15 -11.45 -6.08 -3.14
N HIS A 16 -12.34 -5.21 -3.60
CA HIS A 16 -13.03 -5.41 -4.87
C HIS A 16 -12.07 -5.41 -6.08
N CYS A 17 -10.97 -4.64 -6.02
CA CYS A 17 -9.95 -4.65 -7.06
C CYS A 17 -9.05 -5.89 -7.06
N PHE A 18 -8.70 -6.42 -5.88
CA PHE A 18 -7.64 -7.43 -5.76
C PHE A 18 -8.12 -8.81 -5.28
N CYS A 19 -9.25 -8.89 -4.61
CA CYS A 19 -9.77 -10.09 -3.96
C CYS A 19 -11.06 -10.61 -4.62
N ASP A 20 -11.36 -11.89 -4.38
CA ASP A 20 -12.64 -12.51 -4.65
C ASP A 20 -13.69 -12.16 -3.56
N GLU A 21 -14.90 -12.72 -3.70
CA GLU A 21 -16.00 -12.54 -2.75
C GLU A 21 -15.68 -13.07 -1.33
N ARG A 22 -14.73 -14.00 -1.21
CA ARG A 22 -14.26 -14.54 0.06
C ARG A 22 -13.16 -13.68 0.67
N GLY A 23 -12.74 -12.63 -0.03
CA GLY A 23 -11.68 -11.73 0.40
C GLY A 23 -10.29 -12.34 0.25
N ILE A 24 -10.12 -13.37 -0.59
CA ILE A 24 -8.84 -14.00 -0.95
C ILE A 24 -8.35 -13.32 -2.23
N LEU A 25 -7.03 -13.11 -2.38
CA LEU A 25 -6.49 -12.52 -3.62
C LEU A 25 -6.87 -13.37 -4.83
N THR A 26 -7.32 -12.71 -5.89
CA THR A 26 -7.50 -13.36 -7.20
C THR A 26 -6.15 -13.56 -7.87
N LEU A 27 -6.07 -14.48 -8.84
CA LEU A 27 -4.84 -14.65 -9.63
C LEU A 27 -4.38 -13.35 -10.29
N ALA A 28 -5.32 -12.55 -10.83
CA ALA A 28 -4.99 -11.25 -11.41
C ALA A 28 -4.48 -10.27 -10.34
N GLY A 29 -5.13 -10.23 -9.17
CA GLY A 29 -4.71 -9.42 -8.04
C GLY A 29 -3.30 -9.75 -7.55
N GLU A 30 -2.97 -11.05 -7.43
CA GLU A 30 -1.63 -11.51 -7.09
C GLU A 30 -0.59 -11.06 -8.12
N ARG A 31 -0.90 -11.18 -9.41
CA ARG A 31 0.02 -10.80 -10.50
C ARG A 31 0.29 -9.30 -10.52
N VAL A 32 -0.73 -8.48 -10.32
CA VAL A 32 -0.58 -7.02 -10.24
C VAL A 32 0.22 -6.64 -8.99
N LEU A 33 -0.07 -7.23 -7.84
CA LEU A 33 0.68 -6.96 -6.61
C LEU A 33 2.16 -7.37 -6.73
N ALA A 34 2.45 -8.48 -7.41
CA ALA A 34 3.82 -8.91 -7.68
C ALA A 34 4.58 -7.93 -8.59
N ASP A 35 3.94 -7.42 -9.65
CA ASP A 35 4.51 -6.39 -10.52
C ASP A 35 4.76 -5.08 -9.76
N LEU A 36 3.76 -4.62 -8.99
CA LEU A 36 3.89 -3.43 -8.15
C LEU A 36 4.97 -3.58 -7.08
N ALA A 37 5.17 -4.78 -6.52
CA ALA A 37 6.25 -5.03 -5.58
C ALA A 37 7.64 -4.78 -6.21
N VAL A 38 7.83 -5.17 -7.47
CA VAL A 38 9.06 -4.91 -8.23
C VAL A 38 9.22 -3.42 -8.51
N PHE A 39 8.18 -2.77 -9.04
CA PHE A 39 8.18 -1.35 -9.38
C PHE A 39 8.43 -0.44 -8.17
N CYS A 40 7.80 -0.77 -7.05
CA CYS A 40 7.88 -0.03 -5.79
C CYS A 40 9.06 -0.46 -4.90
N ARG A 41 9.90 -1.39 -5.35
CA ARG A 41 11.08 -1.87 -4.60
C ARG A 41 10.71 -2.39 -3.21
N ALA A 42 9.63 -3.17 -3.12
CA ALA A 42 9.11 -3.67 -1.85
C ALA A 42 10.15 -4.47 -1.04
N ASP A 43 11.02 -5.20 -1.73
CA ASP A 43 11.95 -6.19 -1.19
C ASP A 43 13.43 -5.82 -1.36
N ARG A 44 13.75 -4.63 -1.86
CA ARG A 44 15.11 -4.21 -2.21
C ARG A 44 15.39 -2.77 -1.83
N SER A 45 16.63 -2.42 -1.48
CA SER A 45 17.00 -1.06 -1.10
C SER A 45 16.49 0.01 -2.07
N THR A 46 15.98 1.10 -1.53
CA THR A 46 15.49 2.32 -2.18
C THR A 46 16.56 3.40 -2.29
N VAL A 47 17.69 3.23 -1.59
CA VAL A 47 18.86 4.10 -1.73
C VAL A 47 19.43 3.94 -3.13
N ILE A 48 19.45 5.04 -3.88
CA ILE A 48 19.99 5.09 -5.23
C ILE A 48 21.28 5.89 -5.21
N THR A 49 22.32 5.37 -5.84
CA THR A 49 23.60 6.06 -6.03
C THR A 49 23.70 6.63 -7.44
N SER A 50 24.19 7.85 -7.56
CA SER A 50 24.47 8.47 -8.85
C SER A 50 25.58 7.70 -9.58
N PRO A 51 25.39 7.28 -10.84
CA PRO A 51 26.43 6.58 -11.59
C PRO A 51 27.63 7.49 -11.92
N LEU A 52 27.41 8.80 -11.96
CA LEU A 52 28.46 9.80 -12.24
C LEU A 52 29.22 10.20 -10.97
N GLN A 53 28.49 10.57 -9.91
CA GLN A 53 29.09 11.10 -8.68
C GLN A 53 29.51 10.01 -7.70
N ARG A 54 29.03 8.77 -7.87
CA ARG A 54 29.26 7.61 -6.97
C ARG A 54 28.88 7.87 -5.51
N THR A 55 28.05 8.88 -5.27
CA THR A 55 27.43 9.21 -3.99
C THR A 55 25.93 8.89 -4.05
N VAL A 56 25.27 8.90 -2.90
CA VAL A 56 23.80 8.78 -2.84
C VAL A 56 23.17 9.94 -3.61
N ASP A 57 22.22 9.63 -4.48
CA ASP A 57 21.32 10.59 -5.11
C ASP A 57 20.07 10.73 -4.21
N PRO A 58 19.93 11.86 -3.48
CA PRO A 58 18.83 12.03 -2.55
C PRO A 58 17.47 12.11 -3.26
N PHE A 59 17.41 12.71 -4.44
CA PHE A 59 16.14 12.87 -5.18
C PHE A 59 15.66 11.54 -5.72
N ALA A 60 16.53 10.76 -6.36
CA ALA A 60 16.17 9.44 -6.84
C ALA A 60 15.75 8.51 -5.68
N THR A 61 16.46 8.59 -4.56
CA THR A 61 16.12 7.84 -3.32
C THR A 61 14.75 8.23 -2.79
N MET A 62 14.45 9.52 -2.66
CA MET A 62 13.13 9.99 -2.17
C MET A 62 11.99 9.54 -3.09
N VAL A 63 12.18 9.58 -4.41
CA VAL A 63 11.15 9.09 -5.35
C VAL A 63 10.96 7.58 -5.20
N ALA A 64 12.03 6.83 -5.00
CA ALA A 64 11.96 5.38 -4.77
C ALA A 64 11.21 5.04 -3.48
N GLU A 65 11.47 5.77 -2.38
CA GLU A 65 10.72 5.61 -1.14
C GLU A 65 9.24 6.02 -1.28
N GLY A 66 8.96 7.10 -2.01
CA GLY A 66 7.57 7.51 -2.28
C GLY A 66 6.78 6.41 -2.98
N ARG A 67 7.40 5.67 -3.91
CA ARG A 67 6.77 4.49 -4.53
C ARG A 67 6.55 3.34 -3.54
N ARG A 68 7.54 3.06 -2.69
CA ARG A 68 7.40 2.03 -1.65
C ARG A 68 6.24 2.34 -0.72
N GLU A 69 6.09 3.60 -0.30
CA GLU A 69 5.01 4.03 0.59
C GLU A 69 3.62 3.76 -0.02
N VAL A 70 3.46 3.97 -1.33
CA VAL A 70 2.22 3.63 -2.05
C VAL A 70 1.92 2.13 -1.98
N PHE A 71 2.94 1.29 -2.18
CA PHE A 71 2.76 -0.17 -2.10
C PHE A 71 2.44 -0.62 -0.66
N VAL A 72 3.16 -0.10 0.33
CA VAL A 72 2.89 -0.37 1.76
C VAL A 72 1.45 0.01 2.12
N ARG A 73 0.98 1.17 1.64
CA ARG A 73 -0.40 1.62 1.87
C ARG A 73 -1.44 0.66 1.30
N ILE A 74 -1.20 0.11 0.09
CA ILE A 74 -2.09 -0.88 -0.52
C ILE A 74 -2.14 -2.14 0.36
N LEU A 75 -0.99 -2.66 0.77
CA LEU A 75 -0.90 -3.86 1.61
C LEU A 75 -1.57 -3.66 2.97
N GLN A 76 -1.35 -2.51 3.60
CA GLN A 76 -2.01 -2.16 4.86
C GLN A 76 -3.52 -2.19 4.71
N ILE A 77 -4.08 -1.53 3.69
CA ILE A 77 -5.54 -1.50 3.47
C ILE A 77 -6.12 -2.90 3.20
N LEU A 78 -5.42 -3.72 2.40
CA LEU A 78 -5.84 -5.10 2.12
C LEU A 78 -5.77 -6.00 3.37
N GLY A 79 -4.75 -5.80 4.21
CA GLY A 79 -4.48 -6.59 5.41
C GLY A 79 -5.17 -6.11 6.70
N MET A 80 -5.86 -4.96 6.68
CA MET A 80 -6.56 -4.44 7.87
C MET A 80 -7.61 -5.42 8.37
N SER A 81 -7.48 -5.84 9.63
CA SER A 81 -8.49 -6.65 10.33
C SER A 81 -9.72 -5.82 10.70
N ASP A 82 -10.83 -6.50 10.97
CA ASP A 82 -12.08 -5.84 11.40
C ASP A 82 -11.89 -5.15 12.77
N ALA A 83 -11.07 -5.72 13.66
CA ALA A 83 -10.73 -5.11 14.94
C ALA A 83 -10.00 -3.76 14.78
N GLN A 84 -9.04 -3.69 13.85
CA GLN A 84 -8.31 -2.44 13.54
C GLN A 84 -9.21 -1.38 12.89
N LEU A 85 -10.24 -1.79 12.13
CA LEU A 85 -11.23 -0.85 11.60
C LEU A 85 -12.15 -0.33 12.70
N ASN A 86 -12.52 -1.19 13.64
CA ASN A 86 -13.38 -0.83 14.77
C ASN A 86 -12.67 0.07 15.79
N SER A 87 -11.36 -0.08 16.00
CA SER A 87 -10.60 0.83 16.88
C SER A 87 -10.55 2.25 16.31
N LEU A 88 -10.35 2.37 14.99
CA LEU A 88 -10.39 3.66 14.28
C LEU A 88 -11.78 4.30 14.27
N LYS A 89 -12.84 3.50 14.42
CA LYS A 89 -14.21 4.01 14.60
C LYS A 89 -14.33 4.71 15.96
N ASN A 90 -13.86 4.08 17.04
CA ASN A 90 -13.95 4.64 18.39
C ASN A 90 -13.16 5.95 18.53
N GLU A 91 -11.96 6.03 17.93
CA GLU A 91 -11.13 7.25 17.94
C GLU A 91 -11.70 8.41 17.09
N ALA A 92 -12.62 8.13 16.15
CA ALA A 92 -13.20 9.14 15.27
C ALA A 92 -14.55 9.68 15.76
N ASP A 93 -15.19 8.95 16.69
CA ASP A 93 -16.45 9.31 17.33
C ASP A 93 -16.24 10.04 18.67
N GLU A 94 -15.00 10.10 19.18
CA GLU A 94 -14.51 11.00 20.24
C GLU A 94 -14.05 12.35 19.68
#